data_AF-A0A661N800-F1
#
_entry.id   AF-A0A661N800-F1
#
_cell.length_a   1.000
_cell.length_b   1.000
_cell.length_c   1.000
_cell.angle_alpha   90.00
_cell.angle_beta   90.00
_cell.angle_gamma   90.00
#
_symmetry.space_group_name_H-M   'P 1'
#
loop_
_entity.id
_entity.type
_entity.pdbx_description
1 polymer ?
#
loop_
_entity_poly.entity_id
_entity_poly.type
_entity_poly.pdbx_seq_one_letter_code
_entity_poly.pdbx_strand_id
1 'polypeptide(L)'
;MIIECKHCGAPLDIQPNATLARCAYCGTTQRVKTATTQFRQTPAGWHAPAQWTPPGQAAARSVPLRFDHTKTVRKVVLFVIIISVVTTVLPIAIVVIVMIAGAVASSSSSSKSSRTKRTTKQTSTKKKITKAHDLVGSGKASEVCTQAAACCRLLTPGSAACDLLETTDHVPACRASLDSFKKAAKAQGLSCE
;
A
#
# COMPACT_ATOMS: atom_id res chain seq x y z
N MET A 1 16.77 22.47 1.90
CA MET A 1 18.22 22.47 1.57
C MET A 1 18.37 21.85 0.20
N ILE A 2 19.32 22.30 -0.60
CA ILE A 2 19.46 21.84 -1.98
C ILE A 2 20.66 20.89 -2.07
N ILE A 3 20.39 19.67 -2.53
CA ILE A 3 21.41 18.64 -2.78
C ILE A 3 21.42 18.25 -4.25
N GLU A 4 22.53 17.70 -4.72
CA GLU A 4 22.69 17.22 -6.08
C GLU A 4 22.33 15.73 -6.22
N CYS A 5 21.62 15.36 -7.28
CA CYS A 5 21.40 13.96 -7.62
C CYS A 5 22.69 13.30 -8.09
N LYS A 6 23.12 12.21 -7.45
CA LYS A 6 24.30 11.43 -7.88
C LYS A 6 24.18 10.82 -9.27
N HIS A 7 22.96 10.59 -9.72
CA HIS A 7 22.73 9.92 -10.99
C HIS A 7 22.70 10.92 -12.16
N CYS A 8 21.90 11.99 -12.06
CA CYS A 8 21.70 12.94 -13.16
C CYS A 8 22.21 14.37 -12.89
N GLY A 9 22.79 14.64 -11.72
CA GLY A 9 23.28 15.97 -11.35
C GLY A 9 22.19 16.99 -11.02
N ALA A 10 20.91 16.62 -11.07
CA ALA A 10 19.82 17.58 -10.87
C ALA A 10 19.79 18.13 -9.43
N PRO A 11 19.45 19.41 -9.22
CA PRO A 11 19.25 19.95 -7.89
C PRO A 11 17.91 19.46 -7.32
N LEU A 12 17.93 18.98 -6.08
CA LEU A 12 16.76 18.55 -5.31
C LEU A 12 16.67 19.43 -4.08
N ASP A 13 15.54 20.11 -3.92
CA ASP A 13 15.17 20.69 -2.64
C ASP A 13 14.57 19.60 -1.74
N ILE A 14 15.19 19.43 -0.58
CA ILE A 14 14.78 18.46 0.42
C ILE A 14 14.70 19.09 1.80
N GLN A 15 13.89 18.47 2.66
CA GLN A 15 13.87 18.85 4.08
C GLN A 15 15.23 18.56 4.73
N PRO A 16 15.68 19.44 5.65
CA PRO A 16 17.02 19.35 6.26
C PRO A 16 17.28 18.05 7.05
N ASN A 17 16.22 17.32 7.43
CA ASN A 17 16.31 16.07 8.19
C ASN A 17 15.95 14.82 7.38
N ALA A 18 15.78 14.93 6.07
CA ALA A 18 15.48 13.77 5.22
C ALA A 18 16.69 12.84 5.12
N THR A 19 16.48 11.52 5.28
CA THR A 19 17.53 10.51 5.11
C THR A 19 17.62 9.98 3.68
N LEU A 20 16.48 9.94 2.99
CA LEU A 20 16.32 9.51 1.61
C LEU A 20 15.67 10.63 0.79
N ALA A 21 16.16 10.80 -0.42
CA ALA A 21 15.63 11.74 -1.39
C ALA A 21 15.40 11.02 -2.71
N ARG A 22 14.25 11.25 -3.34
CA ARG A 22 13.96 10.76 -4.68
C ARG A 22 14.06 11.90 -5.67
N CYS A 23 14.84 11.71 -6.73
CA CYS A 23 14.98 12.72 -7.77
C CYS A 23 13.70 12.86 -8.59
N ALA A 24 13.18 14.08 -8.71
CA ALA A 24 12.00 14.38 -9.51
C ALA A 24 12.23 14.29 -11.03
N TYR A 25 13.49 14.23 -11.47
CA TYR A 25 13.83 14.16 -12.90
C TYR A 25 14.04 12.73 -13.37
N CYS A 26 14.98 12.00 -12.76
CA CYS A 26 15.32 10.62 -13.16
C CYS A 26 14.61 9.54 -12.33
N GLY A 27 13.91 9.92 -11.25
CA GLY A 27 13.20 8.97 -10.38
C GLY A 27 14.07 8.16 -9.43
N THR A 28 15.41 8.28 -9.51
CA THR A 28 16.36 7.55 -8.66
C THR A 28 16.27 8.01 -7.21
N THR A 29 16.29 7.05 -6.28
CA THR A 29 16.33 7.30 -4.84
C THR A 29 17.78 7.25 -4.35
N GLN A 30 18.20 8.24 -3.56
CA GLN A 30 19.54 8.33 -3.00
C GLN A 30 19.53 8.66 -1.50
N ARG A 31 20.61 8.27 -0.81
CA ARG A 31 20.84 8.67 0.59
C ARG A 31 21.36 10.10 0.65
N VAL A 32 20.67 10.95 1.39
CA VAL A 32 21.00 12.37 1.55
C VAL A 32 22.40 12.58 2.10
N LYS A 33 22.81 11.78 3.09
CA LYS A 33 24.16 11.82 3.69
C LYS A 33 25.30 11.63 2.69
N THR A 34 25.02 10.99 1.55
CA THR A 34 26.05 10.71 0.55
C THR A 34 26.05 11.73 -0.58
N ALA A 35 25.01 12.55 -0.70
CA ALA A 35 24.84 13.50 -1.79
C ALA A 35 25.65 14.78 -1.54
N THR A 36 26.06 15.45 -2.62
CA THR A 36 26.73 16.74 -2.54
C THR A 36 25.70 17.83 -2.22
N THR A 37 25.87 18.54 -1.11
CA THR A 37 25.02 19.66 -0.73
C THR A 37 25.47 20.92 -1.46
N GLN A 38 24.61 21.48 -2.31
CA GLN A 38 24.88 22.74 -3.00
C GLN A 38 24.52 23.94 -2.11
N PHE A 39 23.37 23.89 -1.43
CA PHE A 39 22.93 24.94 -0.51
C PHE A 39 22.42 24.33 0.79
N ARG A 40 23.01 24.71 1.93
CA ARG A 40 22.56 24.26 3.26
C ARG A 40 21.16 24.77 3.62
N GLN A 41 20.79 25.92 3.10
CA GLN A 41 19.46 26.52 3.24
C GLN A 41 18.92 26.83 1.85
N THR A 42 17.65 26.52 1.61
CA THR A 42 17.00 26.81 0.32
C THR A 42 16.80 28.32 0.22
N PRO A 43 17.36 29.00 -0.81
CA PRO A 43 17.17 30.43 -0.99
C PRO A 43 15.69 30.79 -1.15
N ALA A 44 15.29 31.98 -0.69
CA ALA A 44 13.95 32.48 -0.92
C ALA A 44 13.67 32.61 -2.43
N GLY A 45 12.53 32.09 -2.89
CA GLY A 45 12.15 32.11 -4.31
C GLY A 45 12.79 31.02 -5.18
N TRP A 46 13.57 30.10 -4.61
CA TRP A 46 14.11 28.97 -5.36
C TRP A 46 12.98 28.08 -5.90
N HIS A 47 13.06 27.75 -7.18
CA HIS A 47 12.16 26.83 -7.86
C HIS A 47 12.99 25.89 -8.72
N ALA A 48 12.58 24.63 -8.77
CA ALA A 48 13.24 23.64 -9.60
C ALA A 48 12.99 23.96 -11.09
N PRO A 49 14.01 23.89 -11.96
CA PRO A 49 13.81 24.12 -13.38
C PRO A 49 12.87 23.06 -13.98
N ALA A 50 12.01 23.46 -14.91
CA ALA A 50 11.06 22.55 -15.56
C ALA A 50 11.76 21.41 -16.34
N GLN A 51 12.98 21.69 -16.82
CA GLN A 51 13.81 20.77 -17.57
C GLN A 51 15.25 20.83 -17.05
N TRP A 52 15.89 19.66 -16.96
CA TRP A 52 17.27 19.53 -16.51
C TRP A 52 18.07 18.70 -17.51
N THR A 53 19.19 19.23 -17.99
CA THR A 53 20.12 18.48 -18.83
C THR A 53 21.33 18.08 -17.98
N PRO A 54 21.63 16.78 -17.81
CA PRO A 54 22.76 16.33 -17.00
C PRO A 54 24.09 16.88 -17.51
N PRO A 55 25.00 17.33 -16.63
CA PRO A 55 26.35 17.69 -17.03
C PRO A 55 27.10 16.46 -17.57
N GLY A 56 28.10 16.66 -18.44
CA GLY A 56 28.81 15.56 -19.11
C GLY A 56 29.50 14.55 -18.18
N GLN A 57 29.72 14.91 -16.92
CA GLN A 57 30.29 14.04 -15.87
C GLN A 57 29.24 13.23 -15.09
N ALA A 58 27.94 13.47 -15.31
CA ALA A 58 26.89 12.73 -14.64
C ALA A 58 26.80 11.30 -15.22
N ALA A 59 26.41 10.34 -14.38
CA ALA A 59 26.22 8.96 -14.82
C ALA A 59 25.04 8.80 -15.80
N ALA A 60 24.09 9.74 -15.80
CA ALA A 60 22.97 9.75 -16.72
C ALA A 60 23.39 10.24 -18.12
N ARG A 61 22.77 9.70 -19.17
CA ARG A 61 22.90 10.21 -20.54
C ARG A 61 22.51 11.68 -20.59
N SER A 62 23.14 12.46 -21.46
CA SER A 62 22.93 13.91 -21.69
C SER A 62 21.55 14.26 -22.32
N VAL A 63 20.55 13.42 -22.10
CA VAL A 63 19.17 13.63 -22.56
C VAL A 63 18.47 14.59 -21.58
N PRO A 64 17.76 15.61 -22.07
CA PRO A 64 16.99 16.50 -21.21
C PRO A 64 15.89 15.74 -20.46
N LEU A 65 15.90 15.85 -19.13
CA LEU A 65 14.92 15.26 -18.24
C LEU A 65 13.87 16.31 -17.85
N ARG A 66 12.61 15.90 -17.78
CA ARG A 66 11.51 16.77 -17.31
C ARG A 66 11.26 16.58 -15.82
N PHE A 67 10.86 17.66 -15.16
CA PHE A 67 10.46 17.61 -13.77
C PHE A 67 9.12 16.86 -13.62
N ASP A 68 9.11 15.72 -12.93
CA ASP A 68 7.91 14.92 -12.66
C ASP A 68 7.31 15.28 -11.29
N HIS A 69 6.31 16.18 -11.29
CA HIS A 69 5.54 16.54 -10.09
C HIS A 69 4.55 15.44 -9.65
N THR A 70 4.28 14.44 -10.49
CA THR A 70 3.02 13.67 -10.41
C THR A 70 3.00 12.60 -9.33
N LYS A 71 4.17 12.18 -8.83
CA LYS A 71 4.27 10.99 -7.97
C LYS A 71 3.97 11.23 -6.49
N THR A 72 4.20 12.44 -5.99
CA THR A 72 3.90 12.76 -4.58
C THR A 72 2.44 13.13 -4.40
N VAL A 73 1.85 13.87 -5.35
CA VAL A 73 0.47 14.35 -5.27
C VAL A 73 -0.52 13.19 -5.34
N ARG A 74 -0.30 12.19 -6.21
CA ARG A 74 -1.24 11.07 -6.37
C ARG A 74 -1.46 10.27 -5.09
N LYS A 75 -0.41 10.05 -4.28
CA LYS A 75 -0.53 9.32 -3.01
C LYS A 75 -1.26 10.13 -1.94
N VAL A 76 -0.97 11.43 -1.85
CA VAL A 76 -1.65 12.33 -0.88
C VAL A 76 -3.12 12.46 -1.24
N VAL A 77 -3.45 12.71 -2.51
CA VAL A 77 -4.83 12.80 -2.98
C VAL A 77 -5.60 11.51 -2.71
N LEU A 78 -5.01 10.35 -3.01
CA LEU A 78 -5.67 9.07 -2.77
C LEU A 78 -5.90 8.81 -1.27
N PHE A 79 -4.96 9.20 -0.41
CA PHE A 79 -5.12 9.10 1.04
C PHE A 79 -6.23 10.03 1.57
N VAL A 80 -6.28 11.28 1.09
CA VAL A 80 -7.35 12.24 1.44
C VAL A 80 -8.73 11.75 1.01
N ILE A 81 -8.85 11.18 -0.20
CA ILE A 81 -10.10 10.59 -0.69
C ILE A 81 -10.55 9.44 0.22
N ILE A 82 -9.65 8.51 0.57
CA ILE A 82 -9.99 7.38 1.45
C ILE A 82 -10.48 7.87 2.81
N ILE A 83 -9.77 8.82 3.43
CA ILE A 83 -10.19 9.38 4.73
C ILE A 83 -11.56 10.04 4.61
N SER A 84 -11.79 10.85 3.58
CA SER A 84 -13.06 11.52 3.35
C SER A 84 -14.23 10.54 3.18
N VAL A 85 -14.03 9.45 2.46
CA VAL A 85 -15.06 8.40 2.29
C VAL A 85 -15.34 7.70 3.61
N VAL A 86 -14.30 7.33 4.36
CA VAL A 86 -14.47 6.65 5.66
C VAL A 86 -15.16 7.58 6.67
N THR A 87 -14.81 8.87 6.74
CA THR A 87 -15.41 9.79 7.71
C THR A 87 -16.84 10.19 7.36
N THR A 88 -17.25 10.12 6.10
CA THR A 88 -18.62 10.48 5.67
C THR A 88 -19.55 9.26 5.61
N VAL A 89 -19.10 8.14 5.06
CA VAL A 89 -19.96 6.96 4.84
C VAL A 89 -20.22 6.22 6.15
N LEU A 90 -19.22 6.12 7.04
CA LEU A 90 -19.35 5.38 8.29
C LEU A 90 -20.42 5.96 9.25
N PRO A 91 -20.50 7.27 9.52
CA PRO A 91 -21.56 7.82 10.37
C PRO A 91 -22.95 7.73 9.70
N ILE A 92 -23.04 7.93 8.38
CA ILE A 92 -24.31 7.80 7.65
C ILE A 92 -24.84 6.37 7.78
N ALA A 93 -23.97 5.36 7.60
CA ALA A 93 -24.34 3.96 7.77
C ALA A 93 -24.83 3.66 9.20
N ILE A 94 -24.17 4.20 10.23
CA ILE A 94 -24.59 4.03 11.63
C ILE A 94 -25.98 4.63 11.87
N VAL A 95 -26.25 5.84 11.38
CA VAL A 95 -27.55 6.50 11.53
C VAL A 95 -28.66 5.68 10.85
N VAL A 96 -28.42 5.16 9.65
CA VAL A 96 -29.39 4.32 8.93
C VAL A 96 -29.69 3.03 9.70
N ILE A 97 -28.67 2.37 10.26
CA ILE A 97 -28.86 1.15 11.08
C ILE A 97 -29.70 1.45 12.33
N VAL A 98 -29.43 2.56 13.02
CA VAL A 98 -30.18 2.95 14.22
C VAL A 98 -31.65 3.28 13.89
N MET A 99 -31.90 3.97 12.77
CA MET A 99 -33.27 4.26 12.31
C MET A 99 -34.06 2.98 12.01
N ILE A 100 -33.46 1.99 11.34
CA ILE A 100 -34.12 0.72 11.00
C ILE A 100 -34.35 -0.12 12.26
N ALA A 101 -33.37 -0.20 13.17
CA ALA A 101 -33.49 -0.95 14.41
C ALA A 101 -34.48 -0.30 15.41
N GLY A 102 -34.61 1.04 15.39
CA GLY A 102 -35.56 1.76 16.23
C GLY A 102 -37.03 1.49 15.85
N ALA A 103 -37.32 1.25 14.57
CA ALA A 103 -38.68 1.00 14.09
C ALA A 103 -39.26 -0.36 14.52
N VAL A 104 -38.42 -1.32 14.93
CA VAL A 104 -38.87 -2.66 15.36
C VAL A 104 -39.04 -2.81 16.89
N ALA A 105 -38.80 -1.74 17.67
CA ALA A 105 -38.91 -1.79 19.13
C ALA A 105 -40.26 -1.28 19.69
N SER A 106 -41.23 -0.90 18.85
CA SER A 106 -42.54 -0.39 19.30
C SER A 106 -43.62 -1.46 19.50
N SER A 107 -43.29 -2.75 19.50
CA SER A 107 -44.26 -3.81 19.86
C SER A 107 -43.74 -4.71 20.97
N SER A 108 -44.51 -4.72 22.07
CA SER A 108 -44.54 -5.68 23.19
C SER A 108 -43.68 -5.39 24.43
N SER A 109 -44.29 -4.62 25.33
CA SER A 109 -44.19 -4.80 26.77
C SER A 109 -44.77 -6.16 27.18
N SER A 110 -43.96 -7.10 27.67
CA SER A 110 -44.44 -8.08 28.66
C SER A 110 -43.27 -8.67 29.45
N SER A 111 -43.37 -8.46 30.75
CA SER A 111 -42.52 -8.91 31.83
C SER A 111 -42.25 -10.42 31.85
N LYS A 112 -40.98 -10.81 32.04
CA LYS A 112 -40.64 -11.90 32.97
C LYS A 112 -39.18 -11.91 33.37
N SER A 113 -39.01 -11.77 34.67
CA SER A 113 -37.84 -12.06 35.49
C SER A 113 -37.47 -13.54 35.39
N SER A 114 -36.21 -13.83 35.05
CA SER A 114 -35.53 -15.09 35.44
C SER A 114 -34.02 -15.01 35.19
N ARG A 115 -33.34 -14.50 36.21
CA ARG A 115 -32.04 -14.94 36.72
C ARG A 115 -31.59 -16.30 36.13
N THR A 116 -30.62 -16.29 35.21
CA THR A 116 -29.88 -17.51 34.84
C THR A 116 -28.37 -17.24 34.85
N LYS A 117 -27.71 -18.08 35.65
CA LYS A 117 -26.29 -18.16 35.95
C LYS A 117 -25.44 -18.40 34.70
N ARG A 118 -24.31 -17.68 34.66
CA ARG A 118 -22.92 -18.18 34.66
C ARG A 118 -22.49 -19.14 33.53
N THR A 119 -21.25 -18.90 33.10
CA THR A 119 -20.31 -19.77 32.37
C THR A 119 -20.41 -19.82 30.85
N THR A 120 -19.94 -18.76 30.18
CA THR A 120 -19.34 -18.89 28.85
C THR A 120 -17.84 -18.86 28.98
N LYS A 121 -17.26 -20.06 28.89
CA LYS A 121 -15.83 -20.36 28.77
C LYS A 121 -15.19 -19.45 27.71
N GLN A 122 -14.36 -18.50 28.15
CA GLN A 122 -13.33 -17.90 27.31
C GLN A 122 -12.37 -19.02 26.89
N THR A 123 -12.56 -19.54 25.68
CA THR A 123 -11.56 -20.40 25.05
C THR A 123 -10.50 -19.49 24.48
N SER A 124 -9.55 -19.11 25.33
CA SER A 124 -8.30 -18.47 24.94
C SER A 124 -7.52 -19.45 24.07
N THR A 125 -7.70 -19.34 22.75
CA THR A 125 -6.77 -19.95 21.79
C THR A 125 -5.47 -19.17 21.87
N LYS A 126 -4.62 -19.63 22.80
CA LYS A 126 -3.21 -19.31 22.92
C LYS A 126 -2.53 -19.66 21.60
N LYS A 127 -2.52 -18.71 20.66
CA LYS A 127 -1.77 -18.79 19.41
C LYS A 127 -0.28 -18.75 19.78
N LYS A 128 0.28 -19.92 19.98
CA LYS A 128 1.72 -20.16 20.13
C LYS A 128 2.38 -19.65 18.85
N ILE A 129 2.96 -18.46 18.92
CA ILE A 129 3.85 -17.93 17.89
C ILE A 129 5.13 -18.75 18.01
N THR A 130 5.16 -19.91 17.38
CA THR A 130 6.40 -20.62 17.10
C THR A 130 7.08 -19.85 15.98
N LYS A 131 8.06 -19.02 16.35
CA LYS A 131 9.10 -18.53 15.46
C LYS A 131 9.88 -19.75 14.96
N ALA A 132 9.50 -20.27 13.80
CA ALA A 132 10.39 -21.07 12.97
C ALA A 132 10.94 -20.11 11.89
N HIS A 133 12.12 -19.57 12.16
CA HIS A 133 12.99 -19.04 11.11
C HIS A 133 13.64 -20.26 10.44
N ASP A 134 12.92 -20.90 9.53
CA ASP A 134 13.54 -21.83 8.59
C ASP A 134 14.06 -21.01 7.40
N LEU A 135 15.38 -20.84 7.44
CA LEU A 135 16.19 -20.52 6.30
C LEU A 135 16.13 -21.67 5.29
N VAL A 136 16.20 -21.31 4.01
CA VAL A 136 16.55 -22.18 2.87
C VAL A 136 15.41 -23.03 2.30
N GLY A 137 14.77 -22.47 1.28
CA GLY A 137 13.89 -23.17 0.35
C GLY A 137 13.36 -22.25 -0.75
N SER A 138 14.24 -21.45 -1.38
CA SER A 138 13.87 -20.36 -2.31
C SER A 138 13.05 -20.82 -3.54
N GLY A 139 13.01 -22.12 -3.84
CA GLY A 139 12.20 -22.65 -4.94
C GLY A 139 10.69 -22.66 -4.66
N LYS A 140 10.27 -23.10 -3.48
CA LYS A 140 8.83 -23.32 -3.16
C LYS A 140 8.06 -22.05 -2.85
N ALA A 141 8.76 -20.97 -2.49
CA ALA A 141 8.17 -19.66 -2.25
C ALA A 141 7.60 -19.05 -3.54
N SER A 142 8.30 -19.24 -4.66
CA SER A 142 7.90 -18.70 -5.97
C SER A 142 6.63 -19.38 -6.52
N GLU A 143 6.51 -20.70 -6.35
CA GLU A 143 5.43 -21.51 -6.89
C GLU A 143 4.04 -21.06 -6.41
N VAL A 144 3.90 -20.73 -5.12
CA VAL A 144 2.63 -20.29 -4.53
C VAL A 144 2.17 -18.94 -5.09
N CYS A 145 3.11 -18.02 -5.34
CA CYS A 145 2.80 -16.70 -5.90
C CYS A 145 2.47 -16.81 -7.40
N THR A 146 3.18 -17.66 -8.14
CA THR A 146 2.86 -17.95 -9.55
C THR A 146 1.47 -18.59 -9.70
N GLN A 147 1.11 -19.55 -8.84
CA GLN A 147 -0.22 -20.15 -8.84
C GLN A 147 -1.32 -19.13 -8.50
N ALA A 148 -1.05 -18.21 -7.56
CA ALA A 148 -1.98 -17.12 -7.24
C ALA A 148 -2.17 -16.14 -8.41
N ALA A 149 -1.11 -15.83 -9.15
CA ALA A 149 -1.17 -14.97 -10.34
C ALA A 149 -1.96 -15.62 -11.48
N ALA A 150 -1.74 -16.92 -11.76
CA ALA A 150 -2.54 -17.68 -12.72
C ALA A 150 -4.02 -17.72 -12.31
N CYS A 151 -4.27 -17.98 -11.02
CA CYS A 151 -5.50 -17.74 -10.26
C CYS A 151 -6.27 -16.47 -10.69
N CYS A 152 -5.59 -15.36 -10.46
CA CYS A 152 -6.09 -14.02 -10.67
C CYS A 152 -6.40 -13.74 -12.16
N ARG A 153 -5.58 -14.26 -13.08
CA ARG A 153 -5.77 -14.06 -14.53
C ARG A 153 -7.01 -14.76 -15.06
N LEU A 154 -7.40 -15.92 -14.50
CA LEU A 154 -8.65 -16.60 -14.87
C LEU A 154 -9.89 -15.81 -14.46
N LEU A 155 -9.85 -15.16 -13.30
CA LEU A 155 -10.96 -14.38 -12.77
C LEU A 155 -11.07 -12.98 -13.40
N THR A 156 -9.93 -12.37 -13.71
CA THR A 156 -9.82 -10.98 -14.19
C THR A 156 -8.75 -10.86 -15.28
N PRO A 157 -9.04 -11.27 -16.52
CA PRO A 157 -8.08 -11.16 -17.61
C PRO A 157 -7.70 -9.69 -17.87
N GLY A 158 -6.40 -9.42 -18.03
CA GLY A 158 -5.87 -8.07 -18.27
C GLY A 158 -5.68 -7.20 -17.01
N SER A 159 -5.92 -7.74 -15.82
CA SER A 159 -5.65 -7.05 -14.56
C SER A 159 -4.16 -6.97 -14.26
N ALA A 160 -3.59 -5.75 -14.30
CA ALA A 160 -2.20 -5.49 -13.89
C ALA A 160 -1.92 -5.87 -12.41
N ALA A 161 -2.97 -6.04 -11.58
CA ALA A 161 -2.81 -6.49 -10.20
C ALA A 161 -2.32 -7.95 -10.15
N CYS A 162 -2.67 -8.78 -11.14
CA CYS A 162 -2.22 -10.17 -11.20
C CYS A 162 -0.72 -10.28 -11.51
N ASP A 163 -0.16 -9.34 -12.29
CA ASP A 163 1.28 -9.31 -12.60
C ASP A 163 2.12 -8.89 -11.38
N LEU A 164 1.57 -8.03 -10.52
CA LEU A 164 2.20 -7.65 -9.25
C LEU A 164 2.36 -8.84 -8.28
N LEU A 165 1.43 -9.81 -8.31
CA LEU A 165 1.53 -11.05 -7.52
C LEU A 165 2.69 -11.94 -7.97
N GLU A 166 3.10 -11.87 -9.23
CA GLU A 166 4.22 -12.67 -9.76
C GLU A 166 5.57 -12.10 -9.32
N THR A 167 5.63 -10.79 -9.09
CA THR A 167 6.85 -10.07 -8.68
C THR A 167 7.03 -9.93 -7.16
N THR A 168 6.07 -10.40 -6.35
CA THR A 168 6.11 -10.22 -4.89
C THR A 168 6.80 -11.38 -4.20
N ASP A 169 7.79 -11.09 -3.36
CA ASP A 169 8.50 -12.11 -2.56
C ASP A 169 7.76 -12.45 -1.25
N HIS A 170 6.59 -11.84 -1.00
CA HIS A 170 5.88 -11.95 0.27
C HIS A 170 4.91 -13.16 0.30
N VAL A 171 5.45 -14.36 0.47
CA VAL A 171 4.70 -15.64 0.46
C VAL A 171 3.40 -15.66 1.28
N PRO A 172 3.35 -15.12 2.52
CA PRO A 172 2.09 -15.10 3.28
C PRO A 172 0.96 -14.32 2.61
N ALA A 173 1.30 -13.27 1.83
CA ALA A 173 0.32 -12.46 1.11
C ALA A 173 -0.19 -13.20 -0.13
N CYS A 174 0.68 -13.93 -0.83
CA CYS A 174 0.29 -14.80 -1.94
C CYS A 174 -0.68 -15.90 -1.50
N ARG A 175 -0.43 -16.58 -0.37
CA ARG A 175 -1.34 -17.60 0.16
C ARG A 175 -2.73 -17.05 0.47
N ALA A 176 -2.81 -15.93 1.18
CA ALA A 176 -4.09 -15.30 1.51
C ALA A 176 -4.88 -14.89 0.25
N SER A 177 -4.17 -14.43 -0.78
CA SER A 177 -4.77 -14.06 -2.06
C SER A 177 -5.25 -15.30 -2.83
N LEU A 178 -4.45 -16.36 -2.87
CA LEU A 178 -4.79 -17.63 -3.52
C LEU A 178 -6.06 -18.26 -2.93
N ASP A 179 -6.22 -18.29 -1.61
CA ASP A 179 -7.44 -18.81 -0.97
C ASP A 179 -8.69 -18.00 -1.36
N SER A 180 -8.52 -16.67 -1.47
CA SER A 180 -9.59 -15.76 -1.90
C SER A 180 -9.98 -15.99 -3.37
N PHE A 181 -8.98 -16.15 -4.25
CA PHE A 181 -9.22 -16.46 -5.66
C PHE A 181 -9.85 -17.84 -5.85
N LYS A 182 -9.40 -18.87 -5.13
CA LYS A 182 -10.03 -20.21 -5.16
C LYS A 182 -11.51 -20.15 -4.78
N LYS A 183 -11.86 -19.37 -3.75
CA LYS A 183 -13.25 -19.19 -3.33
C LYS A 183 -14.08 -18.47 -4.39
N ALA A 184 -13.51 -17.43 -5.02
CA ALA A 184 -14.17 -16.68 -6.09
C ALA A 184 -14.36 -17.53 -7.36
N ALA A 185 -13.34 -18.29 -7.76
CA ALA A 185 -13.40 -19.18 -8.92
C ALA A 185 -14.46 -20.28 -8.72
N LYS A 186 -14.51 -20.89 -7.53
CA LYS A 186 -15.54 -21.87 -7.20
C LYS A 186 -16.96 -21.30 -7.30
N ALA A 187 -17.15 -20.03 -6.92
CA ALA A 187 -18.44 -19.35 -7.07
C ALA A 187 -18.84 -19.12 -8.54
N GLN A 188 -17.88 -19.10 -9.45
CA GLN A 188 -18.08 -18.97 -10.91
C GLN A 188 -18.04 -20.32 -11.64
N GLY A 189 -17.94 -21.45 -10.94
CA GLY A 189 -17.80 -22.78 -11.55
C GLY A 189 -16.44 -23.03 -12.22
N LEU A 190 -15.43 -22.21 -11.89
CA LEU A 190 -14.05 -22.33 -12.37
C LEU A 190 -13.17 -23.01 -11.32
N SER A 191 -12.17 -23.78 -11.74
CA SER A 191 -11.15 -24.38 -10.86
C SER A 191 -9.79 -23.73 -11.08
N CYS A 192 -9.05 -23.55 -9.99
CA CYS A 192 -7.72 -22.92 -9.96
C CYS A 192 -6.62 -23.89 -9.53
N GLU A 193 -6.80 -25.18 -9.81
CA GLU A 193 -5.78 -26.20 -9.54
C GLU A 193 -4.66 -26.12 -10.58
#